data_AF-A0A9E8ZI77-F1
#
_entry.id   AF-A0A9E8ZI77-F1
#
_cell.length_a   1.000
_cell.length_b   1.000
_cell.length_c   1.000
_cell.angle_alpha   90.00
_cell.angle_beta   90.00
_cell.angle_gamma   90.00
#
_symmetry.space_group_name_H-M   'P 1'
#
loop_
_entity.id
_entity.type
_entity.pdbx_description
1 polymer ?
#
loop_
_entity_poly.entity_id
_entity_poly.type
_entity_poly.pdbx_seq_one_letter_code
_entity_poly.pdbx_strand_id
1 'polypeptide(L)'
;MANPNPKTEQLVLGRGKRPVLNNETVSMRMSPATRQMLEEIAYSYNCLYGGKPWIAGLLEKIGTGELMVVPAPPPRTAVSAQTFDGRQAMKEHLSNKYQAPLS
;
A
#
# COMPACT_ATOMS: atom_id res chain seq x y z
N MET A 1 -35.13 43.37 -10.34
CA MET A 1 -36.52 43.02 -10.71
C MET A 1 -36.55 41.55 -11.10
N ALA A 2 -37.39 40.74 -10.46
CA ALA A 2 -37.52 39.32 -10.75
C ALA A 2 -38.36 39.11 -12.03
N ASN A 3 -37.97 38.15 -12.87
CA ASN A 3 -38.67 37.85 -14.13
C ASN A 3 -40.06 37.27 -13.83
N PRO A 4 -41.16 37.90 -14.30
CA PRO A 4 -42.52 37.52 -13.95
C PRO A 4 -43.05 36.24 -14.62
N ASN A 5 -42.28 35.60 -15.51
CA ASN A 5 -42.73 34.37 -16.17
C ASN A 5 -41.63 33.30 -16.25
N PRO A 6 -41.40 32.53 -15.18
CA PRO A 6 -40.46 31.41 -15.21
C PRO A 6 -41.02 30.32 -16.15
N LYS A 7 -40.27 29.97 -17.19
CA LYS A 7 -40.61 28.89 -18.13
C LYS A 7 -40.51 27.52 -17.42
N THR A 8 -41.56 27.16 -16.70
CA THR A 8 -41.66 25.92 -15.89
C THR A 8 -41.75 24.65 -16.73
N GLU A 9 -42.06 24.76 -18.03
CA GLU A 9 -42.14 23.62 -18.95
C GLU A 9 -40.83 22.84 -19.08
N GLN A 10 -39.68 23.49 -18.89
CA GLN A 10 -38.36 22.82 -18.96
C GLN A 10 -38.04 22.00 -17.70
N LEU A 11 -38.68 22.30 -16.57
CA LEU A 11 -38.57 21.51 -15.33
C LEU A 11 -39.32 20.18 -15.45
N VAL A 12 -40.44 20.15 -16.18
CA VAL A 12 -41.28 18.96 -16.40
C VAL A 12 -40.54 17.91 -17.25
N LEU A 13 -39.71 18.36 -18.21
CA LEU A 13 -38.91 17.50 -19.09
C LEU A 13 -37.66 16.90 -18.43
N GLY A 14 -37.45 17.10 -17.12
CA GLY A 14 -36.31 16.54 -16.39
C GLY A 14 -34.94 17.07 -16.84
N ARG A 15 -34.90 18.10 -17.70
CA ARG A 15 -33.67 18.82 -18.09
C ARG A 15 -33.15 19.60 -16.88
N GLY A 16 -32.34 18.93 -16.07
CA GLY A 16 -31.81 19.43 -14.80
C GLY A 16 -31.58 18.34 -13.76
N LYS A 17 -32.16 17.14 -13.94
CA LYS A 17 -31.78 15.97 -13.15
C LYS A 17 -30.37 15.55 -13.56
N ARG A 18 -29.38 15.88 -12.74
CA ARG A 18 -28.07 15.24 -12.80
C ARG A 18 -28.30 13.72 -12.73
N PRO A 19 -27.65 12.92 -13.58
CA PRO A 19 -27.73 11.47 -13.46
C PRO A 19 -27.36 11.10 -12.03
N VAL A 20 -28.24 10.35 -11.37
CA VAL A 20 -27.96 9.80 -10.05
C VAL A 20 -26.90 8.74 -10.27
N LEU A 21 -25.63 9.11 -10.06
CA LEU A 21 -24.55 8.14 -9.98
C LEU A 21 -24.89 7.21 -8.82
N ASN A 22 -25.20 5.94 -9.11
CA ASN A 22 -25.41 4.90 -8.12
C ASN A 22 -24.06 4.55 -7.48
N ASN A 23 -23.56 5.45 -6.65
CA ASN A 23 -22.33 5.25 -5.90
C ASN A 23 -22.67 4.47 -4.64
N GLU A 24 -22.57 3.15 -4.70
CA GLU A 24 -22.58 2.32 -3.50
C GLU A 24 -21.41 2.72 -2.61
N THR A 25 -21.72 3.21 -1.42
CA THR A 25 -20.68 3.64 -0.47
C THR A 25 -20.44 2.51 0.52
N VAL A 26 -19.25 1.91 0.46
CA VAL A 26 -18.82 0.86 1.38
C VAL A 26 -17.93 1.48 2.46
N SER A 27 -18.31 1.31 3.72
CA SER A 27 -17.49 1.75 4.86
C SER A 27 -16.52 0.64 5.27
N MET A 28 -15.23 0.94 5.29
CA MET A 28 -14.18 0.02 5.70
C MET A 28 -13.53 0.49 7.00
N ARG A 29 -13.45 -0.39 8.00
CA ARG A 29 -12.68 -0.15 9.23
C ARG A 29 -11.26 -0.67 9.04
N MET A 30 -10.28 0.15 9.40
CA MET A 30 -8.86 -0.21 9.36
C MET A 30 -8.09 0.58 10.40
N SER A 31 -6.88 0.11 10.74
CA SER A 31 -6.00 0.83 11.65
C SER A 31 -5.45 2.11 11.00
N PRO A 32 -5.07 3.13 11.79
CA PRO A 32 -4.42 4.33 11.24
C PRO A 32 -3.15 4.04 10.46
N ALA A 33 -2.33 3.09 10.94
CA ALA A 33 -1.08 2.70 10.28
C ALA A 33 -1.34 2.05 8.91
N THR A 34 -2.31 1.14 8.83
CA THR A 34 -2.70 0.51 7.55
C THR A 34 -3.22 1.55 6.56
N ARG A 35 -4.03 2.49 7.03
CA ARG A 35 -4.56 3.57 6.20
C ARG A 35 -3.44 4.41 5.60
N GLN A 36 -2.48 4.83 6.42
CA GLN A 36 -1.34 5.62 5.97
C GLN A 36 -0.53 4.89 4.89
N MET A 37 -0.23 3.60 5.09
CA MET A 37 0.46 2.78 4.08
C MET A 37 -0.31 2.72 2.75
N LEU A 38 -1.64 2.58 2.79
CA LEU A 38 -2.45 2.59 1.57
C LEU A 38 -2.48 3.96 0.88
N GLU A 39 -2.46 5.05 1.65
CA GLU A 39 -2.37 6.42 1.10
C GLU A 39 -1.00 6.65 0.44
N GLU A 40 0.09 6.16 1.02
CA GLU A 40 1.43 6.22 0.42
C GLU A 40 1.52 5.44 -0.89
N ILE A 41 0.93 4.24 -0.93
CA ILE A 41 0.83 3.43 -2.16
C ILE A 41 -0.05 4.14 -3.20
N ALA A 42 -1.20 4.68 -2.79
CA ALA A 42 -2.06 5.42 -3.71
C ALA A 42 -1.31 6.62 -4.31
N TYR A 43 -0.51 7.33 -3.52
CA TYR A 43 0.33 8.42 -4.00
C TYR A 43 1.38 7.95 -5.02
N SER A 44 2.07 6.84 -4.75
CA SER A 44 3.13 6.34 -5.64
C SER A 44 2.60 5.92 -7.02
N TYR A 45 1.35 5.45 -7.09
CA TYR A 45 0.66 5.12 -8.34
C TYR A 45 -0.18 6.28 -8.90
N ASN A 46 0.03 7.51 -8.42
CA ASN A 46 -0.67 8.73 -8.84
C ASN A 46 -2.21 8.61 -8.75
N CYS A 47 -2.72 7.85 -7.79
CA CYS A 47 -4.14 7.72 -7.49
C CYS A 47 -4.57 8.86 -6.56
N LEU A 48 -4.90 10.00 -7.16
CA LEU A 48 -5.21 11.23 -6.44
C LEU A 48 -6.66 11.68 -6.69
N TYR A 49 -7.31 12.22 -5.66
CA TYR A 49 -8.59 12.90 -5.77
C TYR A 49 -8.49 14.27 -5.09
N GLY A 50 -8.70 15.35 -5.84
CA GLY A 50 -8.53 16.71 -5.33
C GLY A 50 -7.10 17.00 -4.80
N GLY A 51 -6.08 16.39 -5.42
CA GLY A 51 -4.67 16.55 -5.02
C GLY A 51 -4.26 15.77 -3.77
N LYS A 52 -5.14 14.93 -3.21
CA LYS A 52 -4.84 14.07 -2.05
C LYS A 52 -4.82 12.60 -2.46
N PRO A 53 -4.01 11.76 -1.81
CA PRO A 53 -4.04 10.32 -2.03
C PRO A 53 -5.45 9.74 -1.84
N TRP A 54 -5.88 8.91 -2.77
CA TRP A 54 -7.24 8.39 -2.81
C TRP A 54 -7.25 6.87 -2.91
N ILE A 55 -7.53 6.23 -1.77
CA ILE A 55 -7.53 4.76 -1.64
C ILE A 55 -8.55 4.10 -2.57
N ALA A 56 -9.73 4.70 -2.77
CA ALA A 56 -10.73 4.08 -3.65
C ALA A 56 -10.27 4.06 -5.12
N GLY A 57 -9.53 5.08 -5.58
CA GLY A 57 -8.92 5.08 -6.91
C GLY A 57 -7.83 4.00 -7.06
N LEU A 58 -7.06 3.74 -5.99
CA LEU A 58 -6.12 2.60 -5.96
C LEU A 58 -6.87 1.27 -6.10
N LEU A 59 -7.96 1.08 -5.36
CA LEU A 59 -8.78 -0.14 -5.43
C LEU A 59 -9.48 -0.29 -6.78
N GLU A 60 -9.92 0.80 -7.39
CA GLU A 60 -10.50 0.83 -8.73
C GLU A 60 -9.49 0.32 -9.76
N LYS A 61 -8.26 0.83 -9.74
CA LYS A 61 -7.19 0.36 -10.63
C LYS A 61 -6.85 -1.12 -10.46
N ILE A 62 -6.96 -1.64 -9.24
CA ILE A 62 -6.81 -3.07 -8.98
C ILE A 62 -8.00 -3.83 -9.57
N GLY A 63 -9.22 -3.33 -9.37
CA GLY A 63 -10.45 -3.95 -9.88
C GLY A 63 -10.56 -3.95 -11.41
N THR A 64 -10.02 -2.94 -12.08
CA THR A 64 -9.97 -2.86 -13.55
C THR A 64 -8.79 -3.63 -14.16
N GLY A 65 -7.85 -4.11 -13.34
CA GLY A 65 -6.66 -4.84 -13.78
C GLY A 65 -5.51 -3.96 -14.29
N GLU A 66 -5.59 -2.63 -14.11
CA GLU A 66 -4.46 -1.72 -14.39
C GLU A 66 -3.30 -1.95 -13.40
N LEU A 67 -3.64 -2.35 -12.16
CA LEU A 67 -2.67 -2.74 -11.13
C LEU A 67 -2.92 -4.19 -10.68
N MET A 68 -1.85 -4.93 -10.45
CA MET A 68 -1.89 -6.29 -9.94
C MET A 68 -1.24 -6.36 -8.55
N VAL A 69 -1.91 -7.03 -7.61
CA VAL A 69 -1.36 -7.30 -6.29
C VAL A 69 -0.59 -8.62 -6.35
N VAL A 70 0.69 -8.56 -5.99
CA VAL A 70 1.56 -9.73 -5.92
C VAL A 70 2.00 -9.99 -4.49
N PRO A 71 2.22 -11.25 -4.09
CA PRO A 71 2.77 -11.55 -2.78
C PRO A 71 4.11 -10.82 -2.58
N ALA A 72 4.27 -10.22 -1.40
CA ALA A 72 5.55 -9.63 -1.04
C ALA A 72 6.63 -10.72 -0.98
N PRO A 73 7.88 -10.41 -1.38
CA PRO A 73 8.98 -11.34 -1.19
C PRO A 73 9.12 -11.69 0.30
N PRO A 74 9.56 -12.93 0.62
CA PRO A 74 9.78 -13.31 2.00
C PRO A 74 10.74 -12.31 2.67
N PRO A 75 10.48 -11.95 3.95
CA PRO A 75 11.33 -11.01 4.66
C PRO A 75 12.76 -11.52 4.61
N ARG A 76 13.70 -10.67 4.22
CA ARG A 76 15.12 -10.99 4.28
C ARG A 76 15.46 -11.17 5.75
N THR A 77 15.56 -12.42 6.20
CA THR A 77 16.25 -12.71 7.45
C THR A 77 17.65 -12.17 7.26
N ALA A 78 18.01 -11.14 8.03
CA ALA A 78 19.38 -10.67 8.08
C ALA A 78 20.21 -11.86 8.54
N VAL A 79 20.87 -12.53 7.58
CA VAL A 79 21.89 -13.52 7.91
C VAL A 79 22.92 -12.68 8.63
N SER A 80 23.04 -12.85 9.95
CA SER A 80 24.14 -12.25 10.68
C SER A 80 25.37 -12.72 9.94
N ALA A 81 26.12 -11.78 9.36
CA ALA A 81 27.42 -12.09 8.84
C ALA A 81 28.19 -12.58 10.06
N GLN A 82 28.25 -13.90 10.26
CA GLN A 82 29.27 -14.48 11.08
C GLN A 82 30.54 -14.10 10.34
N THR A 83 31.17 -13.00 10.77
CA THR A 83 32.55 -12.72 10.48
C THR A 83 33.29 -13.96 10.91
N PHE A 84 33.61 -14.80 9.94
CA PHE A 84 34.50 -15.93 10.15
C PHE A 84 35.85 -15.32 10.50
N ASP A 85 36.09 -15.17 11.80
CA ASP A 85 37.38 -14.71 12.30
C ASP A 85 38.35 -15.87 12.16
N GLY A 86 38.94 -15.99 10.96
CA GLY A 86 39.87 -17.05 10.61
C GLY A 86 41.05 -17.16 11.58
N ARG A 87 41.38 -16.08 12.32
CA ARG A 87 42.39 -16.13 13.39
C ARG A 87 41.92 -16.92 14.60
N GLN A 88 40.65 -16.77 15.01
CA GLN A 88 40.10 -17.57 16.12
C GLN A 88 39.98 -19.04 15.73
N ALA A 89 39.46 -19.32 14.54
CA ALA A 89 39.34 -20.70 14.05
C ALA A 89 40.71 -21.40 13.94
N MET A 90 41.75 -20.70 13.48
CA MET A 90 43.11 -21.26 13.43
C MET A 90 43.71 -21.45 14.83
N LYS A 91 43.44 -20.54 15.77
CA LYS A 91 43.90 -20.66 17.16
C LYS A 91 43.27 -21.86 17.87
N GLU A 92 41.97 -22.10 17.68
CA GLU A 92 41.27 -23.28 18.21
C GLU A 92 41.76 -24.59 17.59
N HIS A 93 41.99 -24.60 16.27
CA HIS A 93 42.53 -25.79 15.59
C HIS A 93 43.92 -26.15 16.12
N LEU A 94 44.79 -25.15 16.31
CA LEU A 94 46.13 -25.36 16.86
C LEU A 94 46.06 -25.77 18.34
N SER A 95 45.20 -25.16 19.16
CA SER A 95 45.08 -25.54 20.57
C SER A 95 44.61 -26.98 20.76
N ASN A 96 43.63 -27.43 19.97
CA ASN A 96 43.13 -28.80 20.03
C ASN A 96 44.16 -29.81 19.52
N LYS A 97 44.97 -29.45 18.52
CA LYS A 97 46.00 -30.32 17.96
C LYS A 97 47.21 -30.53 18.88
N TYR A 98 47.52 -29.54 19.73
CA TYR A 98 48.67 -29.58 20.63
C TYR A 98 48.30 -29.75 22.11
N GLN A 99 47.04 -30.05 22.44
CA GLN A 99 46.65 -30.40 23.79
C GLN A 99 47.24 -31.78 24.13
N ALA A 100 48.28 -31.78 24.97
CA ALA A 100 48.91 -32.98 25.47
C ALA A 100 47.86 -33.82 26.24
N PRO A 101 47.80 -35.15 26.02
CA PRO A 101 46.96 -36.01 26.84
C PRO A 101 47.46 -35.93 28.29
N LEU A 102 46.62 -35.41 29.18
CA LEU A 102 46.83 -35.46 30.61
C LEU A 102 46.81 -36.93 31.04
N SER A 103 48.00 -37.48 31.27
CA SER A 103 48.25 -38.72 32.01
C SER A 103 48.30 -38.46 33.51
#